data_AF-A0A8D8JYX7-F1
#
_entry.id   AF-A0A8D8JYX7-F1
#
_cell.length_a   1.000
_cell.length_b   1.000
_cell.length_c   1.000
_cell.angle_alpha   90.00
_cell.angle_beta   90.00
_cell.angle_gamma   90.00
#
_symmetry.space_group_name_H-M   'P 1'
#
loop_
_entity.id
_entity.type
_entity.pdbx_description
1 polymer ?
#
loop_
_entity_poly.entity_id
_entity_poly.type
_entity_poly.pdbx_seq_one_letter_code
_entity_poly.pdbx_strand_id
1 'polypeptide(L)'
;RQDPTVTRRYFYSIKDISIGGRCMCNGHANTCNVLDPRSPTRILACQCQHNTCGIQCNECCQGFEQKKWRQNTNARPFSCEPCNCHGHSNECVYSEEIDEKRLSLDIHGNYEGGGICQNCQDN
;
A
#
# COMPACT_ATOMS: atom_id res chain seq x y z
N ARG A 1 -7.08 44.25 37.99
CA ARG A 1 -6.15 44.91 37.04
C ARG A 1 -4.94 43.99 36.92
N GLN A 2 -4.74 43.29 35.79
CA GLN A 2 -3.55 42.46 35.59
C GLN A 2 -2.32 43.36 35.45
N ASP A 3 -1.27 43.08 36.21
CA ASP A 3 -0.01 43.81 36.13
C ASP A 3 0.74 43.43 34.83
N PRO A 4 0.96 44.38 33.90
CA PRO A 4 1.63 44.11 32.62
C PRO A 4 3.12 43.74 32.77
N THR A 5 3.74 43.90 33.95
CA THR A 5 5.12 43.43 34.20
C THR A 5 5.20 41.93 34.47
N VAL A 6 4.11 41.31 34.93
CA VAL A 6 4.04 39.87 35.22
C VAL A 6 3.79 39.06 33.95
N THR A 7 2.89 39.53 33.08
CA THR A 7 2.57 38.84 31.81
C THR A 7 3.67 38.93 30.75
N ARG A 8 4.57 39.93 30.85
CA ARG A 8 5.75 40.08 29.95
C ARG A 8 6.88 39.07 30.20
N ARG A 9 6.80 38.27 31.27
CA ARG A 9 7.82 37.27 31.64
C ARG A 9 7.41 35.83 31.33
N TYR A 10 6.16 35.62 30.89
CA TYR A 10 5.68 34.32 30.44
C TYR A 10 5.74 34.27 28.92
N PHE A 11 6.81 33.70 28.39
CA PHE A 11 6.94 33.46 26.96
C PHE A 11 7.52 32.06 26.73
N TYR A 12 7.10 31.45 25.63
CA TYR A 12 7.76 30.28 25.08
C TYR A 12 8.80 30.76 24.07
N SER A 13 9.99 30.17 24.12
CA SER A 13 11.01 30.38 23.09
C SER A 13 11.52 29.01 22.65
N ILE A 14 11.40 28.75 21.36
CA ILE A 14 11.86 27.52 20.73
C ILE A 14 12.97 27.90 19.78
N LYS A 15 14.16 27.35 20.00
CA LYS A 15 15.32 27.58 19.14
C LYS A 15 15.32 26.67 17.91
N ASP A 16 14.85 25.43 18.08
CA ASP A 16 14.80 24.43 17.01
C ASP A 16 13.71 23.38 17.30
N ILE A 17 13.09 22.86 16.25
CA ILE A 17 12.24 21.67 16.31
C ILE A 17 12.67 20.74 15.17
N SER A 18 13.24 19.59 15.56
CA SER A 18 13.66 18.55 14.63
C SER A 18 12.85 17.28 14.87
N ILE A 19 12.09 16.84 13.86
CA ILE A 19 11.27 15.62 13.92
C ILE A 19 11.77 14.64 12.87
N GLY A 20 12.40 13.56 13.33
CA GLY A 20 12.82 12.45 12.46
C GLY A 20 11.64 11.52 12.15
N GLY A 21 11.59 11.03 10.90
CA GLY A 21 10.56 10.10 10.46
C GLY A 21 11.01 9.29 9.24
N ARG A 22 10.18 8.33 8.85
CA ARG A 22 10.36 7.53 7.63
C ARG A 22 9.03 7.39 6.91
N CYS A 23 9.07 7.17 5.59
CA CYS A 23 7.87 6.85 4.84
C CYS A 23 7.26 5.52 5.30
N MET A 24 5.93 5.50 5.43
CA MET A 24 5.15 4.31 5.75
C MET A 24 4.80 3.59 4.46
N CYS A 25 5.54 2.53 4.13
CA CYS A 25 5.36 1.75 2.90
C CYS A 25 4.92 0.31 3.17
N ASN A 26 4.43 0.00 4.37
CA ASN A 26 3.94 -1.34 4.76
C ASN A 26 4.95 -2.50 4.55
N GLY A 27 6.25 -2.18 4.52
CA GLY A 27 7.32 -3.15 4.24
C GLY A 27 7.49 -3.51 2.75
N HIS A 28 6.79 -2.81 1.85
CA HIS A 28 6.82 -3.02 0.41
C HIS A 28 7.66 -2.00 -0.36
N ALA A 29 8.38 -1.11 0.31
CA ALA A 29 9.36 -0.25 -0.34
C ALA A 29 10.50 0.08 0.61
N ASN A 30 11.68 0.32 0.05
CA ASN A 30 12.86 0.81 0.76
C ASN A 30 13.09 2.32 0.54
N THR A 31 12.41 2.94 -0.43
CA THR A 31 12.54 4.34 -0.80
C THR A 31 11.18 4.99 -1.05
N CYS A 32 11.12 6.31 -0.89
CA CYS A 32 9.97 7.13 -1.27
C CYS A 32 10.46 8.42 -1.93
N ASN A 33 9.74 8.87 -2.95
CA ASN A 33 10.08 10.03 -3.76
C ASN A 33 8.89 10.99 -3.86
N VAL A 34 9.15 12.22 -4.31
CA VAL A 34 8.09 13.21 -4.54
C VAL A 34 7.14 12.68 -5.62
N LEU A 35 5.85 12.58 -5.30
CA LEU A 35 4.82 12.02 -6.17
C LEU A 35 4.61 12.88 -7.43
N ASP A 36 4.47 14.19 -7.26
CA ASP A 36 4.41 15.15 -8.36
C ASP A 36 5.36 16.33 -8.07
N PRO A 37 6.47 16.46 -8.81
CA PRO A 37 7.40 17.57 -8.67
C PRO A 37 6.80 18.96 -8.90
N ARG A 38 5.66 19.03 -9.61
CA ARG A 38 4.96 20.29 -9.92
C ARG A 38 3.93 20.67 -8.86
N SER A 39 3.59 19.75 -7.96
CA SER A 39 2.62 20.01 -6.90
C SER A 39 3.20 21.03 -5.90
N PRO A 40 2.42 22.04 -5.47
CA PRO A 40 2.83 22.94 -4.41
C PRO A 40 3.02 22.20 -3.07
N THR A 41 2.36 21.04 -2.92
CA THR A 41 2.48 20.14 -1.79
C THR A 41 3.44 19.00 -2.14
N ARG A 42 4.59 18.95 -1.46
CA ARG A 42 5.59 17.88 -1.62
C ARG A 42 5.16 16.59 -0.91
N ILE A 43 4.21 15.88 -1.50
CA ILE A 43 3.78 14.56 -1.02
C ILE A 43 4.81 13.53 -1.47
N LEU A 44 5.30 12.73 -0.52
CA LEU A 44 6.16 11.58 -0.80
C LEU A 44 5.29 10.34 -1.01
N ALA A 45 5.56 9.60 -2.09
CA ALA A 45 4.98 8.30 -2.38
C ALA A 45 6.05 7.22 -2.38
N CYS A 46 5.68 6.04 -1.89
CA CYS A 46 6.56 4.88 -1.85
C CYS A 46 6.86 4.37 -3.26
N GLN A 47 8.10 3.94 -3.50
CA GLN A 47 8.44 3.17 -4.70
C GLN A 47 8.12 1.70 -4.46
N CYS A 48 6.84 1.35 -4.63
CA CYS A 48 6.34 0.04 -4.24
C CYS A 48 6.98 -1.12 -5.01
N GLN A 49 7.21 -2.20 -4.28
CA GLN A 49 7.70 -3.50 -4.71
C GLN A 49 6.64 -4.57 -4.40
N HIS A 50 6.95 -5.84 -4.63
CA HIS A 50 6.07 -6.97 -4.27
C HIS A 50 4.66 -6.88 -4.89
N ASN A 51 4.58 -6.28 -6.08
CA ASN A 51 3.34 -6.05 -6.84
C ASN A 51 2.25 -5.30 -6.05
N THR A 52 2.68 -4.39 -5.17
CA THR A 52 1.77 -3.50 -4.43
C THR A 52 1.73 -2.12 -5.05
N CYS A 53 0.59 -1.45 -4.88
CA CYS A 53 0.29 -0.15 -5.45
C CYS A 53 -0.27 0.80 -4.36
N GLY A 54 -0.49 2.06 -4.74
CA GLY A 54 -0.91 3.12 -3.83
C GLY A 54 0.26 3.89 -3.19
N ILE A 55 -0.02 5.08 -2.63
CA ILE A 55 0.99 5.99 -2.06
C ILE A 55 1.82 5.32 -0.96
N GLN A 56 1.21 4.39 -0.24
CA GLN A 56 1.80 3.66 0.90
C GLN A 56 1.96 2.16 0.64
N CYS A 57 1.80 1.70 -0.61
CA CYS A 57 1.82 0.28 -0.97
C CYS A 57 0.75 -0.53 -0.21
N ASN A 58 -0.45 0.05 -0.08
CA ASN A 58 -1.55 -0.40 0.78
C ASN A 58 -2.59 -1.26 0.05
N GLU A 59 -2.33 -1.62 -1.20
CA GLU A 59 -3.17 -2.47 -2.03
C GLU A 59 -2.31 -3.29 -3.00
N CYS A 60 -2.87 -4.36 -3.54
CA CYS A 60 -2.26 -5.05 -4.68
C CYS A 60 -2.47 -4.24 -5.95
N CYS A 61 -1.52 -4.32 -6.88
CA CYS A 61 -1.70 -3.73 -8.19
C CYS A 61 -2.71 -4.53 -9.02
N GLN A 62 -3.38 -3.85 -9.95
CA GLN A 62 -4.32 -4.46 -10.88
C GLN A 62 -3.74 -5.73 -11.54
N GLY A 63 -4.48 -6.82 -11.43
CA GLY A 63 -4.10 -8.14 -11.94
C GLY A 63 -3.35 -9.01 -10.92
N PHE A 64 -3.00 -8.49 -9.74
CA PHE A 64 -2.27 -9.16 -8.66
C PHE A 64 -3.13 -9.46 -7.42
N GLU A 65 -4.44 -9.57 -7.61
CA GLU A 65 -5.42 -9.80 -6.55
C GLU A 65 -5.73 -11.29 -6.29
N GLN A 66 -4.79 -12.22 -6.52
CA GLN A 66 -5.02 -13.64 -6.18
C GLN A 66 -5.13 -13.86 -4.67
N LYS A 67 -4.39 -13.10 -3.86
CA LYS A 67 -4.32 -13.23 -2.40
C LYS A 67 -4.67 -11.92 -1.71
N LYS A 68 -5.30 -12.00 -0.52
CA LYS A 68 -5.60 -10.83 0.31
C LYS A 68 -4.33 -10.05 0.61
N TRP A 69 -4.34 -8.74 0.33
CA TRP A 69 -3.22 -7.86 0.65
C TRP A 69 -2.87 -7.93 2.15
N ARG A 70 -1.57 -7.92 2.46
CA ARG A 70 -1.05 -7.80 3.83
C ARG A 70 0.32 -7.16 3.85
N GLN A 71 0.72 -6.64 5.00
CA GLN A 71 2.05 -6.08 5.19
C GLN A 71 3.16 -7.12 4.96
N ASN A 72 4.27 -6.68 4.38
CA ASN A 72 5.48 -7.48 4.26
C ASN A 72 6.37 -7.28 5.50
N THR A 73 6.65 -8.38 6.20
CA THR A 73 7.53 -8.38 7.37
C THR A 73 8.54 -9.50 7.26
N ASN A 74 9.69 -9.39 7.94
CA ASN A 74 10.71 -10.45 7.92
C ASN A 74 10.18 -11.82 8.39
N ALA A 75 9.25 -11.81 9.36
CA ALA A 75 8.65 -13.05 9.88
C ALA A 75 7.55 -13.61 8.98
N ARG A 76 6.90 -12.75 8.18
CA ARG A 76 5.78 -13.12 7.30
C ARG A 76 5.95 -12.36 5.98
N PRO A 77 6.83 -12.81 5.08
CA PRO A 77 7.04 -12.13 3.80
C PRO A 77 5.76 -12.16 2.97
N PHE A 78 5.47 -11.10 2.22
CA PHE A 78 4.31 -11.03 1.34
C PHE A 78 4.62 -10.33 0.03
N SER A 79 4.09 -10.92 -1.05
CA SER A 79 3.96 -10.27 -2.34
C SER A 79 2.59 -10.58 -2.90
N CYS A 80 1.97 -9.59 -3.53
CA CYS A 80 0.75 -9.79 -4.29
C CYS A 80 1.06 -10.71 -5.48
N GLU A 81 0.13 -11.63 -5.74
CA GLU A 81 0.28 -12.73 -6.69
C GLU A 81 -0.70 -12.51 -7.85
N PRO A 82 -0.25 -12.67 -9.10
CA PRO A 82 -1.11 -12.51 -10.26
C PRO A 82 -2.25 -13.54 -10.26
N CYS A 83 -3.44 -13.14 -10.69
CA CYS A 83 -4.52 -14.11 -10.90
C CYS A 83 -4.26 -14.99 -12.11
N ASN A 84 -4.80 -16.21 -12.06
CA ASN A 84 -4.79 -17.10 -13.20
C ASN A 84 -6.08 -16.98 -14.00
N CYS A 85 -6.05 -16.12 -15.02
CA CYS A 85 -7.14 -15.99 -15.98
C CYS A 85 -6.88 -16.73 -17.30
N HIS A 86 -5.89 -17.62 -17.33
CA HIS A 86 -5.49 -18.39 -18.52
C HIS A 86 -5.25 -17.56 -19.79
N GLY A 87 -4.86 -16.28 -19.64
CA GLY A 87 -4.64 -15.37 -20.75
C GLY A 87 -5.90 -14.71 -21.32
N HIS A 88 -7.08 -14.99 -20.77
CA HIS A 88 -8.35 -14.42 -21.22
C HIS A 88 -8.75 -13.13 -20.50
N SER A 89 -7.97 -12.71 -19.49
CA SER A 89 -8.12 -11.41 -18.83
C SER A 89 -6.83 -11.03 -18.12
N ASN A 90 -6.61 -9.72 -17.96
CA ASN A 90 -5.57 -9.16 -17.10
C ASN A 90 -6.18 -8.46 -15.87
N GLU A 91 -7.50 -8.56 -15.67
CA GLU A 91 -8.23 -7.84 -14.64
C GLU A 91 -8.76 -8.79 -13.56
N CYS A 92 -8.26 -8.53 -12.37
CA CYS A 92 -8.51 -9.14 -11.08
C CYS A 92 -9.50 -8.51 -10.12
N VAL A 93 -10.31 -9.27 -9.36
CA VAL A 93 -10.68 -8.86 -8.00
C VAL A 93 -10.51 -10.01 -7.02
N TYR A 94 -10.06 -9.71 -5.80
CA TYR A 94 -10.00 -10.70 -4.72
C TYR A 94 -11.37 -10.88 -4.06
N SER A 95 -11.75 -12.12 -3.78
CA SER A 95 -12.92 -12.50 -2.99
C SER A 95 -12.56 -13.45 -1.86
N GLU A 96 -12.85 -13.05 -0.63
CA GLU A 96 -12.63 -13.87 0.57
C GLU A 96 -13.47 -15.15 0.55
N GLU A 97 -14.69 -15.09 0.03
CA GLU A 97 -15.56 -16.26 -0.10
C GLU A 97 -14.97 -17.32 -1.06
N ILE A 98 -14.37 -16.88 -2.16
CA ILE A 98 -13.76 -17.78 -3.16
C ILE A 98 -12.48 -18.41 -2.60
N ASP A 99 -11.69 -17.66 -1.82
CA ASP A 99 -10.51 -18.17 -1.13
C ASP A 99 -10.87 -19.23 -0.10
N GLU A 100 -11.82 -18.93 0.79
CA GLU A 100 -12.29 -19.87 1.81
C GLU A 100 -12.84 -21.17 1.23
N LYS A 101 -13.56 -21.07 0.10
CA LYS A 101 -14.12 -22.22 -0.61
C LYS A 101 -13.11 -22.93 -1.52
N ARG A 102 -11.90 -22.40 -1.69
CA ARG A 102 -10.86 -22.91 -2.62
C ARG A 102 -11.38 -23.07 -4.04
N LEU A 103 -11.96 -22.01 -4.58
CA LEU A 103 -12.60 -21.99 -5.90
C LEU A 103 -11.82 -21.20 -6.96
N SER A 104 -10.69 -20.58 -6.59
CA SER A 104 -9.79 -19.90 -7.54
C SER A 104 -8.48 -20.69 -7.67
N LEU A 105 -8.00 -20.80 -8.90
CA LEU A 105 -6.72 -21.44 -9.22
C LEU A 105 -5.62 -20.38 -9.21
N ASP A 106 -4.50 -20.63 -8.55
CA ASP A 106 -3.32 -19.78 -8.62
C ASP A 106 -2.50 -20.05 -9.92
N ILE A 107 -1.40 -19.32 -10.09
CA ILE A 107 -0.47 -19.51 -11.21
C ILE A 107 0.39 -20.79 -11.11
N HIS A 108 0.34 -21.47 -9.97
CA HIS A 108 1.07 -22.72 -9.70
C HIS A 108 0.18 -23.96 -9.87
N GLY A 109 -1.11 -23.79 -10.17
CA GLY A 109 -2.07 -24.87 -10.36
C GLY A 109 -2.71 -25.37 -9.06
N ASN A 110 -2.62 -24.61 -7.97
CA ASN A 110 -3.27 -24.93 -6.70
C ASN A 110 -4.54 -24.10 -6.51
N TYR A 111 -5.55 -24.68 -5.86
CA TYR A 111 -6.75 -23.95 -5.45
C TYR A 111 -6.49 -23.14 -4.17
N GLU A 112 -5.63 -22.13 -4.27
CA GLU A 112 -5.25 -21.23 -3.20
C GLU A 112 -5.47 -19.77 -3.63
N GLY A 113 -6.16 -18.99 -2.80
CA GLY A 113 -6.51 -17.61 -3.10
C GLY A 113 -7.92 -17.43 -3.64
N GLY A 114 -8.28 -16.17 -3.85
CA GLY A 114 -9.64 -15.72 -4.12
C GLY A 114 -9.79 -14.89 -5.38
N GLY A 115 -8.84 -14.98 -6.32
CA GLY A 115 -8.86 -14.18 -7.54
C GLY A 115 -10.04 -14.53 -8.45
N ILE A 116 -10.84 -13.52 -8.83
CA ILE A 116 -11.94 -13.61 -9.79
C ILE A 116 -11.60 -12.74 -11.01
N CYS A 117 -11.42 -13.38 -12.15
CA CYS A 117 -11.19 -12.71 -13.42
C CYS A 117 -12.41 -11.89 -13.83
N GLN A 118 -12.16 -10.66 -14.26
CA GLN A 118 -13.17 -9.75 -14.80
C GLN A 118 -13.05 -9.71 -16.33
N ASN A 119 -14.17 -9.52 -17.03
CA ASN A 119 -14.18 -9.28 -18.47
C ASN A 119 -13.40 -10.35 -19.28
N CYS A 120 -13.65 -11.65 -19.04
CA CYS A 120 -13.00 -12.71 -19.83
C CYS A 120 -13.29 -12.56 -21.32
N GLN A 121 -12.26 -12.76 -22.14
CA GLN A 121 -12.30 -12.70 -23.60
C GLN A 121 -12.31 -14.12 -24.22
N ASP A 122 -12.39 -14.20 -25.55
CA ASP A 122 -12.21 -15.43 -26.34
C ASP A 122 -13.26 -16.55 -26.09
N ASN A 123 -14.54 -16.18 -26.14
CA ASN A 123 -15.71 -17.06 -25.98
C ASN A 123 -15.62 -18.45 -26.60
#